data_AF-A0A6V7IJ25-F1
#
_entry.id   AF-A0A6V7IJ25-F1
#
_cell.length_a   1.000
_cell.length_b   1.000
_cell.length_c   1.000
_cell.angle_alpha   90.00
_cell.angle_beta   90.00
_cell.angle_gamma   90.00
#
_symmetry.space_group_name_H-M   'P 1'
#
loop_
_entity.id
_entity.type
_entity.pdbx_description
1 polymer ?
#
loop_
_entity_poly.entity_id
_entity_poly.type
_entity_poly.pdbx_seq_one_letter_code
_entity_poly.pdbx_strand_id
1 'polypeptide(L)' 'THLSKWIRDHRTHHRFTETPADPHDANRGFFFSHVGWLMMKRHPAVIEYGSKVDMSDIKADPVIQFFD' A
#
# COMPACT_ATOMS: atom_id res chain seq x y z
N THR A 1 12.48 2.67 5.27
CA THR A 1 11.22 2.13 4.69
C THR A 1 10.49 1.51 5.85
N HIS A 2 9.41 2.13 6.33
CA HIS A 2 8.66 1.65 7.50
C HIS A 2 7.95 0.33 7.14
N LEU A 3 8.11 -0.70 7.97
CA LEU A 3 7.43 -1.99 7.86
C LEU A 3 5.90 -1.81 7.87
N SER A 4 5.37 -0.91 8.70
CA SER A 4 3.94 -0.60 8.73
C SER A 4 3.44 -0.02 7.40
N LYS A 5 4.27 0.77 6.71
CA LYS A 5 3.93 1.34 5.41
C LYS A 5 3.85 0.24 4.35
N TRP A 6 4.80 -0.69 4.33
CA TRP A 6 4.74 -1.83 3.40
C TRP A 6 3.52 -2.70 3.68
N ILE A 7 3.24 -3.02 4.95
CA ILE A 7 2.07 -3.81 5.33
C ILE A 7 0.77 -3.12 4.90
N ARG A 8 0.61 -1.82 5.16
CA ARG A 8 -0.57 -1.07 4.74
C ARG A 8 -0.72 -1.07 3.22
N ASP A 9 0.35 -0.76 2.49
CA ASP A 9 0.32 -0.71 1.03
C ASP A 9 -0.01 -2.11 0.45
N HIS A 10 0.53 -3.19 1.02
CA HIS A 10 0.26 -4.56 0.59
C HIS A 10 -1.18 -5.01 0.92
N ARG A 11 -1.69 -4.69 2.12
CA ARG A 11 -3.11 -4.91 2.47
C ARG A 11 -4.05 -4.14 1.53
N THR A 12 -3.69 -2.91 1.19
CA THR A 12 -4.44 -2.09 0.24
C THR A 12 -4.48 -2.74 -1.14
N HIS A 13 -3.34 -3.22 -1.64
CA HIS A 13 -3.24 -3.96 -2.90
C HIS A 13 -4.15 -5.19 -2.93
N HIS A 14 -4.08 -6.07 -1.92
CA HIS A 14 -4.94 -7.27 -1.87
C HIS A 14 -6.43 -6.94 -1.75
N ARG A 15 -6.79 -5.87 -1.04
CA ARG A 15 -8.19 -5.51 -0.81
C ARG A 15 -8.82 -4.85 -2.04
N PHE A 16 -8.03 -4.15 -2.85
CA PHE A 16 -8.51 -3.31 -3.95
C PHE A 16 -7.81 -3.62 -5.28
N THR A 17 -7.37 -4.87 -5.45
CA THR A 17 -6.66 -5.38 -6.64
C THR A 17 -7.32 -4.95 -7.95
N GLU A 18 -6.50 -4.50 -8.91
CA GLU A 18 -6.95 -4.07 -10.24
C GLU A 18 -7.96 -2.91 -10.23
N THR A 19 -7.89 -2.04 -9.22
CA THR A 19 -8.65 -0.78 -9.15
C THR A 19 -7.72 0.42 -8.99
N PRO A 20 -8.21 1.66 -9.17
CA PRO A 20 -7.40 2.86 -8.92
C PRO A 20 -6.90 3.03 -7.48
N ALA A 21 -7.40 2.23 -6.53
CA ALA A 21 -6.95 2.19 -5.15
C ALA A 21 -5.79 1.19 -4.91
N ASP A 22 -5.46 0.36 -5.89
CA ASP A 22 -4.28 -0.50 -5.86
C ASP A 22 -3.00 0.32 -6.09
N PRO A 23 -2.03 0.31 -5.16
CA PRO A 23 -0.75 1.00 -5.35
C PRO A 23 0.01 0.61 -6.62
N HIS A 24 -0.17 -0.61 -7.12
CA HIS A 24 0.54 -1.17 -8.27
C HIS A 24 -0.40 -1.91 -9.25
N ASP A 25 -1.60 -1.34 -9.43
CA ASP A 25 -2.63 -1.72 -10.41
C ASP A 25 -2.07 -2.24 -11.75
N ALA A 26 -2.24 -3.54 -12.04
CA ALA A 26 -1.67 -4.16 -13.25
C ALA A 26 -2.38 -3.72 -14.54
N ASN A 27 -3.62 -3.22 -14.47
CA ASN A 27 -4.34 -2.63 -15.61
C ASN A 27 -3.63 -1.39 -16.17
N ARG A 28 -2.75 -0.75 -15.40
CA ARG A 28 -1.91 0.37 -15.86
C ARG A 28 -0.65 -0.09 -16.62
N GLY A 29 -0.50 -1.39 -16.82
CA GLY A 29 0.52 -2.01 -17.66
C GLY A 29 1.79 -2.43 -16.91
N PHE A 30 2.57 -3.30 -17.55
CA PHE A 30 3.77 -3.94 -16.98
C PHE A 30 4.75 -2.97 -16.35
N PHE A 31 5.10 -1.88 -17.04
CA PHE A 31 6.08 -0.93 -16.50
C PHE A 31 5.58 -0.24 -15.23
N PHE A 32 4.28 0.10 -15.17
CA PHE A 32 3.70 0.73 -14.00
C PHE A 32 3.70 -0.22 -12.79
N SER A 33 3.13 -1.41 -12.93
CA SER A 33 3.00 -2.37 -11.81
C SER A 33 4.34 -2.92 -11.35
N HIS A 34 5.34 -3.01 -12.23
CA HIS A 34 6.66 -3.53 -11.89
C HIS A 34 7.54 -2.53 -11.12
N VAL A 35 7.66 -1.27 -11.60
CA VAL A 35 8.54 -0.27 -10.98
C VAL A 35 8.03 1.17 -11.09
N GLY A 36 7.22 1.48 -12.09
CA GLY A 36 6.71 2.83 -12.37
C GLY A 36 5.96 3.45 -11.19
N TRP A 37 5.20 2.65 -10.43
CA TRP A 37 4.46 3.12 -9.27
C TRP A 37 5.33 3.68 -8.13
N LEU A 38 6.59 3.25 -8.03
CA LEU A 38 7.55 3.76 -7.05
C LEU A 38 8.16 5.11 -7.43
N MET A 39 8.07 5.49 -8.71
CA MET A 39 8.73 6.67 -9.28
C MET A 39 7.80 7.88 -9.43
N MET A 40 6.57 7.80 -8.91
CA MET A 40 5.57 8.86 -9.04
C MET A 40 4.78 9.08 -7.76
N LYS A 41 3.99 10.16 -7.73
CA LYS A 41 3.03 10.40 -6.65
C LYS A 41 1.90 9.37 -6.73
N ARG A 42 1.42 8.95 -5.56
CA ARG A 42 0.32 8.00 -5.43
C ARG A 42 -0.97 8.58 -5.99
N HIS A 43 -1.78 7.73 -6.60
CA HIS A 43 -3.13 8.09 -7.02
C HIS A 43 -3.99 8.45 -5.78
N PRO A 44 -4.88 9.45 -5.83
CA PRO A 44 -5.68 9.86 -4.67
C PRO A 44 -6.48 8.72 -4.02
N ALA A 45 -7.00 7.79 -4.83
CA ALA A 45 -7.73 6.64 -4.30
C ALA A 45 -6.83 5.70 -3.47
N VAL A 46 -5.54 5.55 -3.80
CA VAL A 46 -4.60 4.77 -2.96
C VAL A 46 -4.47 5.39 -1.57
N ILE A 47 -4.45 6.73 -1.49
CA ILE A 47 -4.33 7.45 -0.22
C ILE A 47 -5.63 7.31 0.58
N GLU A 48 -6.77 7.57 -0.07
CA GLU A 48 -8.08 7.53 0.58
C GLU A 48 -8.40 6.12 1.09
N TYR A 49 -8.28 5.09 0.25
CA TYR A 49 -8.64 3.73 0.61
C TYR A 49 -7.58 3.06 1.48
N GLY A 50 -6.30 3.39 1.30
CA GLY A 50 -5.24 2.95 2.21
C GLY A 50 -5.42 3.47 3.63
N SER A 51 -6.06 4.63 3.83
CA SER A 51 -6.40 5.14 5.16
C SER A 51 -7.50 4.36 5.87
N LYS A 52 -8.30 3.59 5.12
CA LYS A 52 -9.41 2.76 5.61
C LYS A 52 -8.99 1.32 5.92
N VAL A 53 -7.72 0.97 5.71
CA VAL A 53 -7.16 -0.33 6.06
C VAL A 53 -6.91 -0.38 7.56
N ASP A 54 -7.45 -1.41 8.22
CA ASP A 54 -7.18 -1.64 9.64
C ASP A 54 -5.69 -1.98 9.84
N MET A 55 -5.08 -1.28 10.80
CA MET A 55 -3.67 -1.40 11.20
C MET A 55 -3.56 -1.47 12.73
N SER A 56 -4.66 -1.72 13.44
CA SER A 56 -4.68 -1.81 14.90
C SER A 56 -3.77 -2.91 15.43
N ASP A 57 -3.71 -4.04 14.74
CA ASP A 57 -2.80 -5.16 15.05
C ASP A 57 -1.33 -4.77 14.89
N ILE A 58 -1.00 -4.08 13.80
CA ILE A 58 0.38 -3.60 13.53
C ILE A 58 0.81 -2.55 14.56
N LYS A 59 -0.12 -1.70 15.01
CA LYS A 59 0.10 -0.72 16.09
C LYS A 59 0.29 -1.37 17.45
N ALA A 60 -0.34 -2.52 17.68
CA ALA A 60 -0.25 -3.26 18.94
C ALA A 60 0.99 -4.17 19.03
N ASP A 61 1.64 -4.48 17.90
CA ASP A 61 2.80 -5.36 17.85
C ASP A 61 4.09 -4.62 18.29
N PRO A 62 4.69 -4.98 19.45
CA PRO A 62 5.85 -4.28 19.99
C PRO A 62 7.12 -4.49 19.17
N VAL A 63 7.22 -5.59 18.41
CA VAL A 63 8.37 -5.85 17.53
C VAL A 63 8.28 -4.92 16.34
N ILE A 64 7.10 -4.81 15.72
CA ILE A 64 6.91 -3.87 14.61
C ILE A 64 7.15 -2.45 15.11
N GLN A 65 6.53 -2.03 16.21
CA GLN A 65 6.73 -0.67 16.74
C GLN A 65 8.19 -0.34 17.09
N PHE A 66 9.02 -1.34 17.41
CA PHE A 66 10.45 -1.13 17.66
C PHE A 66 11.26 -0.91 16.38
N PHE A 67 10.92 -1.61 15.29
CA PHE A 67 11.65 -1.54 14.01
C PHE A 67 11.10 -0.53 13.02
N ASP A 68 9.90 -0.03 13.26
CA ASP A 68 9.19 0.88 12.37
C ASP A 68 9.69 2.33 12.51
#